data_AF-A0A7C9EQ04-F1
#
_entry.id   AF-A0A7C9EQ04-F1
#
_cell.length_a   1.000
_cell.length_b   1.000
_cell.length_c   1.000
_cell.angle_alpha   90.00
_cell.angle_beta   90.00
_cell.angle_gamma   90.00
#
_symmetry.space_group_name_H-M   'P 1'
#
loop_
_entity.id
_entity.type
_entity.pdbx_description
1 polymer ?
#
loop_
_entity_poly.entity_id
_entity_poly.type
_entity_poly.pdbx_seq_one_letter_code
_entity_poly.pdbx_strand_id
1 'polypeptide(L)'
;MGGSCSRKRDQVVDEDVLHRGPSGRYCKSGSSKWLGTSFCPVLDAQQGGRRPPSLMDLCIDKICQEIDKYSDFSMIPRDITQQIFNELVYSQRLTDVSLRAFRDCALQDIYLGEYPGVDDSWMDVISSQGSSLLSADVSGSEITDSGLTYLRDCKSLQALSFNFCDNISDCGLKNISGLTNLTSLSF
;
A
#
# COMPACT_ATOMS: atom_id res chain seq x y z
N MET A 1 -52.39 23.84 -30.66
CA MET A 1 -51.46 22.69 -30.60
C MET A 1 -50.59 22.76 -31.84
N GLY A 2 -49.36 23.26 -31.69
CA GLY A 2 -48.44 23.56 -32.79
C GLY A 2 -47.85 22.28 -33.39
N GLY A 3 -47.70 22.27 -34.71
CA GLY A 3 -47.26 21.11 -35.48
C GLY A 3 -45.75 20.94 -35.56
N SER A 4 -45.33 19.91 -36.31
CA SER A 4 -44.17 19.91 -37.22
C SER A 4 -44.18 18.64 -38.06
N CYS A 5 -43.89 18.83 -39.35
CA CYS A 5 -43.84 17.84 -40.42
C CYS A 5 -42.45 17.18 -40.58
N SER A 6 -42.45 15.98 -41.20
CA SER A 6 -41.51 15.44 -42.21
C SER A 6 -39.99 15.46 -41.94
N ARG A 7 -39.30 14.30 -41.86
CA ARG A 7 -38.89 13.30 -42.88
C ARG A 7 -37.58 13.62 -43.63
N LYS A 8 -36.79 12.53 -43.79
CA LYS A 8 -35.64 12.22 -44.69
C LYS A 8 -34.24 12.57 -44.14
N ARG A 9 -33.14 11.84 -44.42
CA ARG A 9 -32.79 10.49 -44.94
C ARG A 9 -31.23 10.46 -44.95
N ASP A 10 -30.64 9.30 -45.25
CA ASP A 10 -29.25 9.02 -45.70
C ASP A 10 -28.33 8.51 -44.56
N GLN A 11 -27.86 7.26 -44.55
CA GLN A 11 -27.00 6.43 -45.44
C GLN A 11 -25.48 6.58 -45.19
N VAL A 12 -24.93 5.53 -44.55
CA VAL A 12 -23.72 4.70 -44.81
C VAL A 12 -22.30 5.33 -44.88
N VAL A 13 -21.35 4.56 -44.28
CA VAL A 13 -19.86 4.50 -44.34
C VAL A 13 -19.08 5.73 -43.83
N ASP A 14 -17.98 5.65 -43.08
CA ASP A 14 -16.83 4.72 -43.07
C ASP A 14 -16.07 4.81 -41.71
N GLU A 15 -14.94 4.11 -41.63
CA GLU A 15 -14.26 3.47 -40.49
C GLU A 15 -13.50 4.39 -39.50
N ASP A 16 -13.07 3.72 -38.40
CA ASP A 16 -11.71 3.76 -37.82
C ASP A 16 -11.48 4.29 -36.37
N VAL A 17 -10.92 3.37 -35.57
CA VAL A 17 -10.04 3.44 -34.38
C VAL A 17 -10.40 4.32 -33.15
N LEU A 18 -10.60 3.68 -31.98
CA LEU A 18 -9.71 3.74 -30.79
C LEU A 18 -10.41 3.36 -29.47
N HIS A 19 -9.67 2.58 -28.69
CA HIS A 19 -10.00 2.02 -27.38
C HIS A 19 -10.50 3.04 -26.35
N ARG A 20 -11.60 2.69 -25.66
CA ARG A 20 -12.23 3.48 -24.60
C ARG A 20 -11.80 2.97 -23.22
N GLY A 21 -10.95 3.73 -22.53
CA GLY A 21 -10.64 3.52 -21.11
C GLY A 21 -11.72 4.08 -20.17
N PRO A 22 -11.78 3.68 -18.89
CA PRO A 22 -12.74 4.21 -17.94
C PRO A 22 -12.26 5.48 -17.22
N SER A 23 -13.26 6.29 -16.88
CA SER A 23 -13.22 7.64 -16.35
C SER A 23 -12.80 7.68 -14.86
N GLY A 24 -11.76 8.47 -14.56
CA GLY A 24 -11.37 8.82 -13.19
C GLY A 24 -12.28 9.89 -12.60
N ARG A 25 -12.83 9.63 -11.40
CA ARG A 25 -13.52 10.63 -10.58
C ARG A 25 -12.64 11.03 -9.40
N TYR A 26 -12.22 12.29 -9.44
CA TYR A 26 -11.58 13.01 -8.36
C TYR A 26 -12.56 13.24 -7.19
N CYS A 27 -12.09 13.02 -5.96
CA CYS A 27 -12.63 13.66 -4.77
C CYS A 27 -11.50 14.47 -4.10
N LYS A 28 -11.76 15.77 -3.89
CA LYS A 28 -10.90 16.71 -3.16
C LYS A 28 -11.48 16.96 -1.76
N SER A 29 -10.57 17.32 -0.85
CA SER A 29 -10.77 17.93 0.49
C SER A 29 -10.63 16.94 1.65
N GLY A 30 -9.85 17.17 2.72
CA GLY A 30 -9.42 18.45 3.27
C GLY A 30 -8.11 18.35 4.08
N SER A 31 -7.65 19.54 4.46
CA SER A 31 -6.33 19.89 4.92
C SER A 31 -6.00 19.40 6.35
N SER A 32 -4.88 18.71 6.49
CA SER A 32 -4.06 18.68 7.71
C SER A 32 -2.60 18.91 7.31
N LYS A 33 -1.95 19.83 8.04
CA LYS A 33 -0.65 20.41 7.72
C LYS A 33 0.45 19.41 8.06
N TRP A 34 1.04 18.79 7.06
CA TRP A 34 2.22 17.93 7.22
C TRP A 34 3.47 18.80 7.31
N LEU A 35 3.95 19.01 8.53
CA LEU A 35 5.34 19.38 8.80
C LEU A 35 5.98 18.19 9.51
N GLY A 36 6.75 17.42 8.76
CA GLY A 36 7.43 16.22 9.22
C GLY A 36 7.73 15.37 7.98
N THR A 37 9.00 15.19 7.70
CA THR A 37 9.55 14.50 6.52
C THR A 37 9.11 13.04 6.47
N SER A 38 7.90 12.77 5.97
CA SER A 38 7.49 11.47 5.48
C SER A 38 7.59 11.49 3.97
N PHE A 39 8.60 10.80 3.44
CA PHE A 39 8.74 10.57 2.01
C PHE A 39 7.60 9.62 1.57
N CYS A 40 6.46 10.18 1.19
CA CYS A 40 5.65 9.51 0.19
C CYS A 40 6.46 9.47 -1.11
N PRO A 41 6.51 8.36 -1.86
CA PRO A 41 7.01 8.40 -3.23
C PRO A 41 5.94 9.10 -4.06
N VAL A 42 5.92 10.43 -4.01
CA VAL A 42 5.30 11.23 -5.06
C VAL A 42 6.15 10.97 -6.29
N LEU A 43 5.56 10.29 -7.26
CA LEU A 43 6.06 10.24 -8.62
C LEU A 43 6.11 11.68 -9.15
N ASP A 44 7.25 12.33 -8.98
CA ASP A 44 7.67 13.34 -9.94
C ASP A 44 7.88 12.60 -11.26
N ALA A 45 6.82 12.55 -12.05
CA ALA A 45 6.90 12.43 -13.48
C ALA A 45 7.57 13.70 -14.04
N GLN A 46 8.86 13.87 -13.75
CA GLN A 46 9.74 14.80 -14.43
C GLN A 46 11.03 14.06 -14.77
N GLN A 47 11.13 13.62 -16.03
CA GLN A 47 12.42 13.46 -16.68
C GLN A 47 13.11 14.84 -16.67
N GLY A 48 14.05 15.02 -15.74
CA GLY A 48 14.75 16.28 -15.55
C GLY A 48 15.77 16.17 -14.43
N GLY A 49 16.91 15.54 -14.70
CA GLY A 49 18.08 15.55 -13.81
C GLY A 49 17.88 14.79 -12.49
N ARG A 50 17.81 13.45 -12.53
CA ARG A 50 17.97 12.65 -11.31
C ARG A 50 19.30 13.04 -10.67
N ARG A 51 19.24 13.60 -9.46
CA ARG A 51 20.41 13.75 -8.59
C ARG A 51 21.11 12.38 -8.53
N PRO A 52 22.45 12.32 -8.63
CA PRO A 52 23.14 11.04 -8.51
C PRO A 52 22.74 10.37 -7.19
N PRO A 53 22.53 9.05 -7.19
CA PRO A 53 22.13 8.33 -6.00
C PRO A 53 23.16 8.54 -4.89
N SER A 54 22.68 8.74 -3.67
CA SER A 54 23.53 8.80 -2.49
C SER A 54 24.15 7.43 -2.22
N LEU A 55 25.19 7.39 -1.38
CA LEU A 55 25.73 6.11 -0.92
C LEU A 55 24.66 5.27 -0.21
N MET A 56 23.74 5.90 0.52
CA MET A 56 22.63 5.20 1.17
C MET A 56 21.69 4.57 0.14
N ASP A 57 21.33 5.30 -0.93
CA ASP A 57 20.48 4.77 -2.00
C ASP A 57 21.13 3.56 -2.67
N LEU A 58 22.45 3.64 -2.94
CA LEU A 58 23.22 2.54 -3.52
C LEU A 58 23.31 1.34 -2.56
N CYS A 59 23.48 1.58 -1.26
CA CYS A 59 23.50 0.51 -0.26
C CYS A 59 22.14 -0.18 -0.14
N ILE A 60 21.05 0.57 -0.11
CA ILE A 60 19.68 0.04 -0.05
C ILE A 60 19.39 -0.79 -1.30
N ASP A 61 19.64 -0.25 -2.49
CA ASP A 61 19.45 -0.97 -3.76
C ASP A 61 20.26 -2.26 -3.79
N LYS A 62 21.51 -2.22 -3.31
CA LYS A 62 22.35 -3.42 -3.23
C LYS A 62 21.81 -4.46 -2.24
N ILE A 63 21.31 -4.04 -1.09
CA ILE A 63 20.66 -4.94 -0.12
C ILE A 63 19.42 -5.56 -0.75
N CYS A 64 18.56 -4.77 -1.39
CA CYS A 64 17.35 -5.25 -2.05
C CYS A 64 17.63 -6.25 -3.18
N GLN A 65 18.70 -6.03 -3.96
CA GLN A 65 19.15 -6.96 -5.00
C GLN A 65 19.59 -8.32 -4.47
N GLU A 66 20.09 -8.36 -3.24
CA GLU A 66 20.63 -9.56 -2.60
C GLU A 66 19.82 -9.94 -1.34
N ILE A 67 18.53 -9.59 -1.32
CA ILE A 67 17.70 -9.71 -0.11
C ILE A 67 17.70 -11.13 0.48
N ASP A 68 17.71 -12.16 -0.37
CA ASP A 68 17.72 -13.57 0.04
C ASP A 68 19.00 -14.00 0.78
N LYS A 69 20.05 -13.17 0.78
CA LYS A 69 21.26 -13.41 1.56
C LYS A 69 21.15 -12.93 3.01
N TYR A 70 20.14 -12.13 3.31
CA TYR A 70 19.94 -11.51 4.62
C TYR A 70 18.73 -12.15 5.29
N SER A 71 18.91 -12.60 6.53
CA SER A 71 17.86 -13.24 7.32
C SER A 71 17.40 -12.43 8.53
N ASP A 72 18.10 -11.32 8.84
CA ASP A 72 17.83 -10.50 10.02
C ASP A 72 18.30 -9.06 9.81
N PHE A 73 17.43 -8.11 10.16
CA PHE A 73 17.71 -6.67 10.16
C PHE A 73 17.55 -6.02 11.54
N SER A 74 17.44 -6.81 12.62
CA SER A 74 17.23 -6.32 14.00
C SER A 74 18.28 -5.31 14.50
N MET A 75 19.52 -5.40 14.00
CA MET A 75 20.62 -4.52 14.39
C MET A 75 20.67 -3.20 13.60
N ILE A 76 19.88 -3.08 12.55
CA ILE A 76 19.86 -1.89 11.70
C ILE A 76 18.89 -0.86 12.31
N PRO A 77 19.24 0.44 12.36
CA PRO A 77 18.33 1.48 12.82
C PRO A 77 17.02 1.47 12.03
N ARG A 78 15.90 1.67 12.74
CA ARG A 78 14.54 1.58 12.17
C ARG A 78 14.36 2.40 10.88
N ASP A 79 14.99 3.57 10.78
CA ASP A 79 14.80 4.47 9.65
C ASP A 79 15.43 3.89 8.37
N ILE A 80 16.46 3.05 8.53
CA ILE A 80 17.12 2.33 7.43
C ILE A 80 16.36 1.04 7.10
N THR A 81 15.91 0.28 8.11
CA THR A 81 15.07 -0.90 7.84
C THR A 81 13.76 -0.52 7.15
N GLN A 82 13.17 0.62 7.51
CA GLN A 82 11.99 1.16 6.86
C GLN A 82 12.26 1.52 5.39
N GLN A 83 13.41 2.11 5.08
CA GLN A 83 13.79 2.40 3.70
C GLN A 83 14.01 1.13 2.88
N ILE A 84 14.69 0.12 3.43
CA ILE A 84 14.88 -1.17 2.76
C ILE A 84 13.52 -1.84 2.50
N PHE A 85 12.63 -1.86 3.50
CA PHE A 85 11.29 -2.41 3.36
C PHE A 85 10.51 -1.71 2.24
N ASN A 86 10.48 -0.38 2.26
CA ASN A 86 9.78 0.42 1.26
C ASN A 86 10.32 0.18 -0.16
N GLU A 87 11.64 0.06 -0.31
CA GLU A 87 12.26 -0.22 -1.61
C GLU A 87 11.94 -1.64 -2.10
N LEU A 88 11.89 -2.65 -1.22
CA LEU A 88 11.47 -4.01 -1.59
C LEU A 88 10.01 -4.07 -2.05
N VAL A 89 9.13 -3.33 -1.38
CA VAL A 89 7.73 -3.19 -1.80
C VAL A 89 7.64 -2.49 -3.16
N TYR A 90 8.30 -1.33 -3.30
CA TYR A 90 8.29 -0.55 -4.53
C TYR A 90 8.83 -1.34 -5.73
N SER A 91 9.90 -2.10 -5.51
CA SER A 91 10.54 -2.92 -6.54
C SER A 91 9.86 -4.28 -6.79
N GLN A 92 8.78 -4.61 -6.05
CA GLN A 92 8.05 -5.88 -6.16
C GLN A 92 8.94 -7.11 -5.89
N ARG A 93 9.83 -6.99 -4.90
CA ARG A 93 10.83 -8.01 -4.55
C ARG A 93 10.63 -8.65 -3.18
N LEU A 94 9.66 -8.16 -2.41
CA LEU A 94 9.28 -8.76 -1.14
C LEU A 94 8.60 -10.12 -1.39
N THR A 95 9.01 -11.10 -0.60
CA THR A 95 8.55 -12.50 -0.60
C THR A 95 8.29 -12.91 0.85
N ASP A 96 7.53 -13.99 1.08
CA ASP A 96 7.34 -14.51 2.46
C ASP A 96 8.68 -14.80 3.16
N VAL A 97 9.68 -15.28 2.42
CA VAL A 97 11.01 -15.57 2.96
C VAL A 97 11.75 -14.29 3.36
N SER A 98 11.79 -13.29 2.47
CA SER A 98 12.50 -12.04 2.73
C SER A 98 11.79 -11.17 3.77
N LEU A 99 10.46 -11.23 3.86
CA LEU A 99 9.68 -10.52 4.87
C LEU A 99 10.11 -10.91 6.30
N ARG A 100 10.45 -12.18 6.54
CA ARG A 100 10.89 -12.66 7.86
C ARG A 100 12.12 -11.95 8.40
N ALA A 101 12.97 -11.38 7.54
CA ALA A 101 14.13 -10.59 7.96
C ALA A 101 13.75 -9.33 8.73
N PHE A 102 12.49 -8.88 8.63
CA PHE A 102 11.97 -7.68 9.30
C PHE A 102 11.25 -7.98 10.63
N ARG A 103 11.16 -9.25 11.05
CA ARG A 103 10.36 -9.67 12.21
C ARG A 103 10.75 -8.95 13.50
N ASP A 104 12.04 -8.79 13.75
CA ASP A 104 12.56 -8.16 14.96
C ASP A 104 13.03 -6.71 14.71
N CYS A 105 12.37 -6.01 13.78
CA CYS A 105 12.59 -4.60 13.52
C CYS A 105 11.62 -3.71 14.33
N ALA A 106 11.52 -2.45 13.91
CA ALA A 106 10.57 -1.48 14.47
C ALA A 106 9.97 -0.64 13.34
N LEU A 107 9.41 -1.30 12.33
CA LEU A 107 8.72 -0.64 11.22
C LEU A 107 7.52 0.14 11.75
N GLN A 108 7.29 1.31 11.15
CA GLN A 108 6.17 2.20 11.51
C GLN A 108 5.08 2.15 10.46
N ASP A 109 5.47 2.10 9.19
CA ASP A 109 4.55 2.16 8.07
C ASP A 109 4.73 0.90 7.20
N ILE A 110 3.66 0.13 7.04
CA ILE A 110 3.64 -1.04 6.16
C ILE A 110 2.56 -0.81 5.10
N TYR A 111 2.98 -0.50 3.88
CA TYR A 111 2.07 -0.27 2.76
C TYR A 111 2.22 -1.38 1.73
N LEU A 112 1.30 -2.32 1.74
CA LEU A 112 1.24 -3.50 0.88
C LEU A 112 -0.04 -3.51 0.02
N GLY A 113 -0.70 -2.37 -0.14
CA GLY A 113 -1.88 -2.25 -0.99
C GLY A 113 -1.60 -2.74 -2.42
N GLU A 114 -2.44 -3.65 -2.91
CA GLU A 114 -2.31 -4.33 -4.21
C GLU A 114 -1.00 -5.11 -4.39
N TYR A 115 -0.26 -5.39 -3.30
CA TYR A 115 0.98 -6.17 -3.38
C TYR A 115 0.64 -7.67 -3.57
N PRO A 116 1.22 -8.35 -4.57
CA PRO A 116 0.84 -9.71 -4.91
C PRO A 116 1.24 -10.72 -3.84
N GLY A 117 0.32 -11.64 -3.51
CA GLY A 117 0.59 -12.77 -2.62
C GLY A 117 0.60 -12.44 -1.13
N VAL A 118 0.06 -11.29 -0.73
CA VAL A 118 -0.17 -10.96 0.69
C VAL A 118 -1.35 -11.78 1.19
N ASP A 119 -1.12 -12.57 2.23
CA ASP A 119 -2.12 -13.39 2.92
C ASP A 119 -1.88 -13.39 4.44
N ASP A 120 -2.66 -14.19 5.18
CA ASP A 120 -2.58 -14.29 6.64
C ASP A 120 -1.17 -14.70 7.16
N SER A 121 -0.32 -15.35 6.35
CA SER A 121 1.02 -15.73 6.78
C SER A 121 1.95 -14.54 6.99
N TRP A 122 1.71 -13.42 6.29
CA TRP A 122 2.48 -12.19 6.41
C TRP A 122 2.14 -11.43 7.72
N MET A 123 0.99 -11.74 8.33
CA MET A 123 0.48 -11.03 9.50
C MET A 123 1.29 -11.27 10.78
N ASP A 124 2.02 -12.38 10.90
CA ASP A 124 2.97 -12.57 12.01
C ASP A 124 4.06 -11.50 11.99
N VAL A 125 4.65 -11.23 10.83
CA VAL A 125 5.69 -10.20 10.70
C VAL A 125 5.10 -8.81 10.84
N ILE A 126 3.94 -8.52 10.25
CA ILE A 126 3.29 -7.21 10.39
C ILE A 126 2.97 -6.92 11.86
N SER A 127 2.38 -7.87 12.58
CA SER A 127 2.02 -7.70 13.99
C SER A 127 3.21 -7.70 14.95
N SER A 128 4.33 -8.35 14.59
CA SER A 128 5.56 -8.27 15.39
C SER A 128 6.11 -6.85 15.55
N GLN A 129 5.73 -5.93 14.63
CA GLN A 129 6.05 -4.50 14.73
C GLN A 129 5.17 -3.75 15.74
N GLY A 130 4.28 -4.43 16.49
CA GLY A 130 3.12 -3.82 17.14
C GLY A 130 3.39 -2.66 18.11
N SER A 131 4.60 -2.54 18.67
CA SER A 131 4.97 -1.40 19.51
C SER A 131 5.29 -0.13 18.71
N SER A 132 5.75 -0.27 17.46
CA SER A 132 6.12 0.83 16.55
C SER A 132 5.15 1.05 15.40
N LEU A 133 4.33 0.04 15.03
CA LEU A 133 3.45 0.11 13.88
C LEU A 133 2.39 1.20 14.04
N LEU A 134 2.41 2.19 13.14
CA LEU A 134 1.48 3.33 13.11
C LEU A 134 0.48 3.21 11.96
N SER A 135 0.93 2.73 10.81
CA SER A 135 0.10 2.63 9.61
C SER A 135 0.27 1.27 8.94
N ALA A 136 -0.83 0.63 8.59
CA ALA A 136 -0.85 -0.58 7.79
C ALA A 136 -1.87 -0.46 6.65
N ASP A 137 -1.44 -0.70 5.42
CA ASP A 137 -2.31 -0.88 4.27
C ASP A 137 -2.07 -2.27 3.68
N VAL A 138 -3.10 -3.09 3.69
CA VAL A 138 -3.12 -4.44 3.13
C VAL A 138 -4.28 -4.59 2.14
N SER A 139 -4.72 -3.49 1.54
CA SER A 139 -5.82 -3.49 0.56
C SER A 139 -5.50 -4.39 -0.64
N GLY A 140 -6.53 -5.04 -1.20
CA GLY A 140 -6.38 -5.95 -2.34
C GLY A 140 -5.60 -7.23 -2.02
N SER A 141 -5.53 -7.62 -0.75
CA SER A 141 -4.87 -8.85 -0.29
C SER A 141 -5.86 -9.99 -0.04
N GLU A 142 -5.33 -11.19 0.14
CA GLU A 142 -6.09 -12.40 0.48
C GLU A 142 -6.22 -12.60 2.00
N ILE A 143 -6.10 -11.52 2.78
CA ILE A 143 -6.24 -11.58 4.24
C ILE A 143 -7.68 -11.91 4.63
N THR A 144 -7.80 -12.72 5.68
CA THR A 144 -9.09 -13.15 6.23
C THR A 144 -9.36 -12.56 7.61
N ASP A 145 -10.55 -12.84 8.15
CA ASP A 145 -10.87 -12.58 9.56
C ASP A 145 -9.79 -13.10 10.53
N SER A 146 -9.12 -14.22 10.19
CA SER A 146 -8.05 -14.80 10.99
C SER A 146 -6.79 -13.94 10.96
N GLY A 147 -6.40 -13.41 9.81
CA GLY A 147 -5.28 -12.48 9.69
C GLY A 147 -5.45 -11.23 10.54
N LEU A 148 -6.67 -10.67 10.61
CA LEU A 148 -6.96 -9.51 11.47
C LEU A 148 -6.76 -9.79 12.98
N THR A 149 -6.81 -11.05 13.43
CA THR A 149 -6.56 -11.38 14.84
C THR A 149 -5.15 -11.02 15.32
N TYR A 150 -4.17 -11.04 14.41
CA TYR A 150 -2.79 -10.68 14.70
C TYR A 150 -2.62 -9.20 15.07
N LEU A 151 -3.47 -8.34 14.52
CA LEU A 151 -3.38 -6.90 14.77
C LEU A 151 -3.92 -6.48 16.13
N ARG A 152 -4.64 -7.33 16.87
CA ARG A 152 -5.32 -6.98 18.13
C ARG A 152 -4.40 -6.29 19.14
N ASP A 153 -3.12 -6.68 19.18
CA ASP A 153 -2.14 -6.20 20.15
C ASP A 153 -1.26 -5.05 19.60
N CYS A 154 -1.48 -4.59 18.36
CA CYS A 154 -0.80 -3.44 17.74
C CYS A 154 -1.38 -2.11 18.24
N LYS A 155 -1.24 -1.85 19.54
CA LYS A 155 -1.88 -0.69 20.21
C LYS A 155 -1.40 0.67 19.72
N SER A 156 -0.25 0.73 19.04
CA SER A 156 0.27 1.97 18.44
C SER A 156 -0.40 2.31 17.10
N LEU A 157 -1.17 1.39 16.50
CA LEU A 157 -1.74 1.55 15.17
C LEU A 157 -2.76 2.70 15.14
N GLN A 158 -2.58 3.61 14.19
CA GLN A 158 -3.37 4.81 13.98
C GLN A 158 -4.16 4.77 12.68
N ALA A 159 -3.60 4.15 11.64
CA ALA A 159 -4.23 3.98 10.34
C ALA A 159 -4.22 2.52 9.89
N LEU A 160 -5.38 2.00 9.50
CA LEU A 160 -5.53 0.66 8.96
C LEU A 160 -6.41 0.70 7.69
N SER A 161 -5.90 0.14 6.60
CA SER A 161 -6.62 -0.01 5.34
C SER A 161 -6.59 -1.46 4.88
N PHE A 162 -7.76 -2.00 4.54
CA PHE A 162 -7.93 -3.34 3.95
C PHE A 162 -9.07 -3.31 2.94
N ASN A 163 -9.12 -2.26 2.11
CA ASN A 163 -10.09 -2.15 1.03
C ASN A 163 -9.93 -3.33 0.07
N PHE A 164 -11.02 -3.75 -0.58
CA PHE A 164 -10.99 -4.84 -1.57
C PHE A 164 -10.45 -6.17 -1.02
N CYS A 165 -10.56 -6.41 0.29
CA CYS A 165 -10.26 -7.70 0.92
C CYS A 165 -11.57 -8.48 1.12
N ASP A 166 -11.93 -9.33 0.14
CA ASP A 166 -13.24 -10.00 0.08
C ASP A 166 -13.48 -11.02 1.21
N ASN A 167 -12.41 -11.47 1.89
CA ASN A 167 -12.47 -12.51 2.93
C ASN A 167 -12.54 -11.93 4.36
N ILE A 168 -12.68 -10.61 4.50
CA ILE A 168 -12.89 -9.94 5.79
C ILE A 168 -14.38 -9.65 5.98
N SER A 169 -14.91 -10.07 7.13
CA SER A 169 -16.31 -9.89 7.52
C SER A 169 -16.45 -9.04 8.79
N ASP A 170 -17.70 -8.80 9.21
CA ASP A 170 -18.00 -8.18 10.50
C ASP A 170 -17.40 -8.92 11.70
N CYS A 171 -17.08 -10.22 11.55
CA CYS A 171 -16.36 -10.97 12.58
C CYS A 171 -14.90 -10.52 12.69
N GLY A 172 -14.23 -10.28 11.57
CA GLY A 172 -12.87 -9.72 11.53
C GLY A 172 -12.78 -8.34 12.18
N LEU A 173 -13.78 -7.48 11.95
CA LEU A 173 -13.82 -6.15 12.57
C LEU A 173 -13.83 -6.19 14.11
N LYS A 174 -14.41 -7.23 14.72
CA LYS A 174 -14.38 -7.40 16.19
C LYS A 174 -12.96 -7.61 16.70
N ASN A 175 -12.06 -8.20 15.90
CA ASN A 175 -10.67 -8.45 16.29
C ASN A 175 -9.85 -7.17 16.44
N ILE A 176 -10.20 -6.11 15.69
CA ILE A 176 -9.53 -4.80 15.75
C ILE A 176 -10.24 -3.77 16.63
N SER A 177 -11.35 -4.16 17.28
CA SER A 177 -12.13 -3.26 18.16
C SER A 177 -11.35 -2.73 19.38
N GLY A 178 -10.29 -3.42 19.78
CA GLY A 178 -9.41 -3.03 20.89
C GLY A 178 -8.33 -2.00 20.54
N LEU A 179 -8.22 -1.57 19.27
CA LEU A 179 -7.22 -0.63 18.81
C LEU A 179 -7.59 0.81 19.18
N THR A 180 -7.33 1.20 20.43
CA THR A 180 -7.77 2.49 20.99
C THR A 180 -7.15 3.72 20.35
N ASN A 181 -6.02 3.57 19.65
CA ASN A 181 -5.35 4.67 18.95
C ASN A 181 -5.71 4.76 17.46
N LEU A 182 -6.54 3.84 16.96
CA LEU A 182 -6.95 3.81 15.56
C LEU A 182 -7.87 5.01 15.28
N THR A 183 -7.44 5.90 14.39
CA THR A 183 -8.16 7.13 14.01
C THR A 183 -8.60 7.14 12.55
N SER A 184 -7.98 6.29 11.72
CA SER A 184 -8.33 6.10 10.32
C SER A 184 -8.51 4.62 10.02
N LEU A 185 -9.69 4.24 9.56
CA LEU A 185 -10.05 2.88 9.19
C LEU A 185 -10.76 2.91 7.83
N SER A 186 -10.31 2.09 6.89
CA SER A 186 -10.84 2.00 5.52
C SER A 186 -10.93 0.54 5.08
N PHE A 187 -12.10 0.09 4.60
CA PHE A 187 -12.38 -1.31 4.26
C PHE A 187 -13.54 -1.44 3.28
#